data_AF-A0A4V1RGB2-F1
#
_entry.id   AF-A0A4V1RGB2-F1
#
_cell.length_a   1.000
_cell.length_b   1.000
_cell.length_c   1.000
_cell.angle_alpha   90.00
_cell.angle_beta   90.00
_cell.angle_gamma   90.00
#
_symmetry.space_group_name_H-M   'P 1'
#
loop_
_entity.id
_entity.type
_entity.pdbx_description
1 polymer ?
#
loop_
_entity_poly.entity_id
_entity_poly.type
_entity_poly.pdbx_seq_one_letter_code
_entity_poly.pdbx_strand_id
1 'polypeptide(L)'
;MVEVKIYYKGSVDFIAGEGTILNEFIGEVATRQINIIDGNYYASSSLLDKKEKVGFLLYDGKKSDLNLSDAEEISNEEFEVFWQTSTGSLQEKKRIKYLSGDAVEPLKKSTVIAHIVNNKGKWGKGFVLSLSNKYPAAKKSYLSCFKENNFPELGVVDFVMVDAQEKIFIANM
;
A
#
# COMPACT_ATOMS: atom_id res chain seq x y z
N MET A 1 -6.52 3.09 32.76
CA MET A 1 -7.53 2.05 32.49
C MET A 1 -6.93 1.09 31.49
N VAL A 2 -7.00 -0.22 31.73
CA VAL A 2 -6.57 -1.21 30.75
C VAL A 2 -7.57 -1.17 29.60
N GLU A 3 -7.10 -0.80 28.41
CA GLU A 3 -7.92 -0.80 27.20
C GLU A 3 -8.37 -2.25 26.91
N VAL A 4 -9.67 -2.53 27.03
CA VAL A 4 -10.24 -3.86 26.80
C VAL A 4 -10.23 -4.13 25.30
N LYS A 5 -9.63 -5.26 24.93
CA LYS A 5 -9.55 -5.74 23.55
C LYS A 5 -10.63 -6.78 23.30
N ILE A 6 -11.27 -6.70 22.14
CA ILE A 6 -12.29 -7.65 21.70
C ILE A 6 -11.95 -8.11 20.29
N TYR A 7 -12.16 -9.39 19.99
CA TYR A 7 -11.76 -9.99 18.74
C TYR A 7 -12.95 -10.64 18.04
N TYR A 8 -13.09 -10.40 16.74
CA TYR A 8 -14.16 -11.01 15.94
C TYR A 8 -13.58 -11.76 14.76
N LYS A 9 -14.28 -12.81 14.34
CA LYS A 9 -14.00 -13.61 13.15
C LYS A 9 -15.29 -13.79 12.38
N GLY A 10 -15.27 -13.46 11.10
CA GLY A 10 -16.45 -13.54 10.25
C GLY A 10 -16.11 -13.93 8.82
N SER A 11 -17.14 -14.29 8.07
CA SER A 11 -17.04 -14.53 6.63
C SER A 11 -17.24 -13.22 5.88
N VAL A 12 -16.54 -13.03 4.76
CA VAL A 12 -16.65 -11.82 3.93
C VAL A 12 -16.40 -12.13 2.46
N ASP A 13 -17.09 -11.43 1.57
CA ASP A 13 -16.84 -11.46 0.13
C ASP A 13 -15.72 -10.49 -0.26
N PHE A 14 -14.57 -11.02 -0.67
CA PHE A 14 -13.51 -10.24 -1.29
C PHE A 14 -13.69 -10.20 -2.81
N ILE A 15 -12.98 -9.28 -3.47
CA ILE A 15 -12.96 -9.19 -4.95
C ILE A 15 -12.57 -10.52 -5.62
N ALA A 16 -11.75 -11.33 -4.95
CA ALA A 16 -11.28 -12.62 -5.45
C ALA A 16 -12.14 -13.82 -5.02
N GLY A 17 -13.17 -13.64 -4.18
CA GLY A 17 -14.05 -14.70 -3.68
C GLY A 17 -14.37 -14.58 -2.19
N GLU A 18 -15.12 -15.56 -1.67
CA GLU A 18 -15.41 -15.69 -0.24
C GLU A 18 -14.13 -15.94 0.57
N GLY A 19 -14.05 -15.31 1.73
CA GLY A 19 -12.93 -15.49 2.65
C GLY A 19 -13.33 -15.23 4.11
N THR A 20 -12.31 -15.18 4.96
CA THR A 20 -12.47 -14.93 6.40
C THR A 20 -11.77 -13.63 6.78
N ILE A 21 -12.43 -12.84 7.62
CA ILE A 21 -11.87 -11.63 8.20
C ILE A 21 -11.79 -11.79 9.72
N LEU A 22 -10.68 -11.37 10.30
CA LEU A 22 -10.50 -11.29 11.75
C LEU A 22 -10.16 -9.85 12.14
N ASN A 23 -10.79 -9.34 13.19
CA ASN A 23 -10.63 -7.97 13.66
C ASN A 23 -10.29 -7.95 15.16
N GLU A 24 -9.33 -7.13 15.56
CA GLU A 24 -9.13 -6.68 16.94
C GLU A 24 -9.68 -5.27 17.08
N PHE A 25 -10.49 -5.03 18.11
CA PHE A 25 -10.98 -3.72 18.49
C PHE A 25 -10.44 -3.31 19.86
N ILE A 26 -10.09 -2.03 19.99
CA ILE A 26 -9.92 -1.35 21.26
C ILE A 26 -11.03 -0.31 21.38
N GLY A 27 -12.01 -0.57 22.25
CA GLY A 27 -13.26 0.18 22.27
C GLY A 27 -13.98 0.06 20.93
N GLU A 28 -14.25 1.18 20.27
CA GLU A 28 -14.91 1.23 18.96
C GLU A 28 -13.93 1.18 17.77
N VAL A 29 -12.61 1.21 18.01
CA VAL A 29 -11.62 1.39 16.92
C VAL A 29 -10.97 0.05 16.57
N ALA A 30 -10.98 -0.32 15.29
CA ALA A 30 -10.22 -1.46 14.79
C ALA A 30 -8.71 -1.18 14.85
N THR A 31 -7.94 -2.06 15.47
CA THR A 31 -6.49 -1.88 15.70
C THR A 31 -5.62 -2.89 14.94
N ARG A 32 -6.17 -4.07 14.64
CA ARG A 32 -5.56 -5.09 13.78
C ARG A 32 -6.63 -5.78 12.96
N GLN A 33 -6.31 -6.11 11.73
CA GLN A 33 -7.16 -6.90 10.87
C GLN A 33 -6.34 -7.97 10.15
N ILE A 34 -6.95 -9.12 9.92
CA ILE A 34 -6.40 -10.22 9.12
C ILE A 34 -7.45 -10.64 8.11
N ASN A 35 -7.14 -10.52 6.82
CA ASN A 35 -7.93 -11.07 5.73
C ASN A 35 -7.31 -12.38 5.29
N ILE A 36 -8.14 -13.42 5.14
CA ILE A 36 -7.74 -14.76 4.73
C ILE A 36 -8.56 -15.14 3.50
N ILE A 37 -7.88 -15.41 2.39
CA ILE A 37 -8.49 -15.89 1.14
C ILE A 37 -7.55 -16.90 0.47
N ASP A 38 -8.10 -18.03 0.02
CA ASP A 38 -7.34 -19.13 -0.59
C ASP A 38 -6.11 -19.58 0.22
N GLY A 39 -6.23 -19.60 1.55
CA GLY A 39 -5.12 -19.93 2.47
C GLY A 39 -4.01 -18.88 2.57
N ASN A 40 -4.16 -17.73 1.89
CA ASN A 40 -3.24 -16.61 1.99
C ASN A 40 -3.70 -15.62 3.06
N TYR A 41 -2.73 -15.14 3.84
CA TYR A 41 -2.97 -14.22 4.95
C TYR A 41 -2.49 -12.81 4.59
N TYR A 42 -3.34 -11.83 4.88
CA TYR A 42 -3.10 -10.41 4.67
C TYR A 42 -3.44 -9.67 5.96
N ALA A 43 -2.42 -9.43 6.79
CA ALA A 43 -2.59 -8.69 8.04
C ALA A 43 -2.23 -7.21 7.85
N SER A 44 -3.09 -6.34 8.37
CA SER A 44 -2.81 -4.93 8.59
C SER A 44 -2.63 -4.69 10.09
N SER A 45 -1.59 -3.94 10.48
CA SER A 45 -1.29 -3.63 11.88
C SER A 45 -1.25 -2.13 12.10
N SER A 46 -1.91 -1.66 13.16
CA SER A 46 -1.77 -0.29 13.66
C SER A 46 -1.19 -0.20 15.07
N LEU A 47 -0.75 -1.30 15.68
CA LEU A 47 -0.38 -1.29 17.10
C LEU A 47 0.75 -0.29 17.44
N LEU A 48 1.63 -0.01 16.47
CA LEU A 48 2.73 0.96 16.61
C LEU A 48 2.38 2.36 16.07
N ASP A 49 1.19 2.55 15.50
CA ASP A 49 0.79 3.76 14.79
C ASP A 49 -0.27 4.57 15.55
N LYS A 50 -0.28 4.46 16.89
CA LYS A 50 -1.10 5.32 17.76
C LYS A 50 -0.41 6.67 17.93
N LYS A 51 -1.07 7.75 17.51
CA LYS A 51 -0.65 9.13 17.76
C LYS A 51 -1.59 9.76 18.78
N GLU A 52 -1.04 10.35 19.84
CA GLU A 52 -1.84 10.91 20.95
C GLU A 52 -2.92 11.91 20.51
N LYS A 53 -2.64 12.71 19.48
CA LYS A 53 -3.58 13.70 18.94
C LYS A 53 -4.58 13.17 17.91
N VAL A 54 -4.28 12.04 17.27
CA VAL A 54 -5.02 11.56 16.07
C VAL A 54 -5.68 10.19 16.31
N GLY A 55 -5.18 9.40 17.26
CA GLY A 55 -5.59 8.02 17.47
C GLY A 55 -4.75 7.03 16.65
N PHE A 56 -5.31 5.86 16.38
CA PHE A 56 -4.72 4.87 15.47
C PHE A 56 -4.83 5.37 14.03
N LEU A 57 -3.74 5.30 13.25
CA LEU A 57 -3.73 5.80 11.87
C LEU A 57 -4.30 4.81 10.84
N LEU A 58 -4.41 3.52 11.18
CA LEU A 58 -5.23 2.59 10.40
C LEU A 58 -6.70 2.94 10.64
N TYR A 59 -7.37 3.46 9.61
CA TYR A 59 -8.81 3.64 9.64
C TYR A 59 -9.47 2.52 8.85
N ASP A 60 -9.96 1.51 9.56
CA ASP A 60 -10.76 0.40 9.00
C ASP A 60 -12.24 0.49 9.42
N GLY A 61 -12.67 1.67 9.87
CA GLY A 61 -14.02 1.94 10.39
C GLY A 61 -14.16 1.74 11.90
N LYS A 62 -15.34 2.10 12.43
CA LYS A 62 -15.72 1.81 13.82
C LYS A 62 -16.43 0.48 13.92
N LYS A 63 -16.35 -0.18 15.07
CA LYS A 63 -17.14 -1.39 15.38
C LYS A 63 -18.63 -1.15 15.12
N SER A 64 -19.17 0.00 15.52
CA SER A 64 -20.56 0.41 15.27
C SER A 64 -20.97 0.45 13.79
N ASP A 65 -20.02 0.65 12.89
CA ASP A 65 -20.28 0.83 11.46
C ASP A 65 -20.21 -0.50 10.70
N LEU A 66 -19.79 -1.58 11.38
CA LEU A 66 -19.62 -2.91 10.82
C LEU A 66 -20.82 -3.80 11.13
N ASN A 67 -21.32 -4.49 10.11
CA ASN A 67 -22.32 -5.55 10.32
C ASN A 67 -21.63 -6.82 10.81
N LEU A 68 -21.62 -7.03 12.12
CA LEU A 68 -21.02 -8.19 12.79
C LEU A 68 -22.04 -9.27 13.16
N SER A 69 -23.24 -9.25 12.56
CA SER A 69 -24.32 -10.20 12.90
C SER A 69 -23.94 -11.66 12.68
N ASP A 70 -23.13 -11.93 11.65
CA ASP A 70 -22.63 -13.27 11.30
C ASP A 70 -21.19 -13.52 11.82
N ALA A 71 -20.66 -12.62 12.64
CA ALA A 71 -19.30 -12.73 13.18
C ALA A 71 -19.31 -13.37 14.59
N GLU A 72 -18.38 -14.29 14.80
CA GLU A 72 -18.11 -14.94 16.07
C GLU A 72 -17.09 -14.11 16.87
N GLU A 73 -17.38 -13.85 18.15
CA GLU A 73 -16.39 -13.31 19.08
C GLU A 73 -15.40 -14.42 19.48
N ILE A 74 -14.11 -14.20 19.25
CA ILE A 74 -13.06 -15.19 19.50
C ILE A 74 -12.15 -14.76 20.66
N SER A 75 -11.39 -15.72 21.20
CA SER A 75 -10.41 -15.41 22.26
C SER A 75 -9.18 -14.69 21.72
N ASN A 76 -8.45 -14.01 22.61
CA ASN A 76 -7.15 -13.44 22.29
C ASN A 76 -6.15 -14.50 21.80
N GLU A 77 -6.13 -15.66 22.45
CA GLU A 77 -5.24 -16.76 22.11
C GLU A 77 -5.50 -17.27 20.68
N GLU A 78 -6.78 -17.42 20.30
CA GLU A 78 -7.14 -17.78 18.93
C GLU A 78 -6.68 -16.70 17.93
N PHE A 79 -7.00 -15.43 18.20
CA PHE A 79 -6.59 -14.33 17.33
C PHE A 79 -5.07 -14.27 17.14
N GLU A 80 -4.29 -14.45 18.21
CA GLU A 80 -2.84 -14.44 18.15
C GLU A 80 -2.27 -15.58 17.31
N VAL A 81 -2.89 -16.77 17.27
CA VAL A 81 -2.46 -17.86 16.37
C VAL A 81 -2.57 -17.42 14.90
N PHE A 82 -3.68 -16.81 14.51
CA PHE A 82 -3.85 -16.24 13.16
C PHE A 82 -2.89 -15.06 12.92
N TRP A 83 -2.66 -14.24 13.94
CA TRP A 83 -1.76 -13.10 13.86
C TRP A 83 -0.30 -13.53 13.67
N GLN A 84 0.19 -14.51 14.42
CA GLN A 84 1.55 -15.04 14.25
C GLN A 84 1.72 -15.74 12.90
N THR A 85 0.70 -16.48 12.45
CA THR A 85 0.72 -17.11 11.13
C THR A 85 0.80 -16.07 10.00
N SER A 86 -0.04 -15.03 10.09
CA SER A 86 -0.07 -13.95 9.09
C SER A 86 1.22 -13.13 9.11
N THR A 87 1.75 -12.77 10.28
CA THR A 87 2.98 -11.99 10.41
C THR A 87 4.25 -12.80 10.13
N GLY A 88 4.25 -14.11 10.39
CA GLY A 88 5.29 -15.04 9.95
C GLY A 88 5.38 -15.09 8.43
N SER A 89 4.22 -15.15 7.74
CA SER A 89 4.18 -15.01 6.28
C SER A 89 4.63 -13.63 5.79
N LEU A 90 4.41 -12.56 6.58
CA LEU A 90 4.85 -11.20 6.26
C LEU A 90 6.33 -10.96 6.54
N GLN A 91 6.96 -11.69 7.46
CA GLN A 91 8.40 -11.61 7.72
C GLN A 91 9.22 -12.07 6.49
N GLU A 92 8.74 -13.05 5.73
CA GLU A 92 9.29 -13.34 4.40
C GLU A 92 8.93 -12.28 3.34
N LYS A 93 7.85 -11.51 3.58
CA LYS A 93 7.42 -10.40 2.71
C LYS A 93 8.04 -9.04 3.06
N LYS A 94 9.13 -8.96 3.84
CA LYS A 94 9.99 -7.77 3.87
C LYS A 94 10.76 -7.63 2.53
N ARG A 95 10.03 -7.43 1.43
CA ARG A 95 10.52 -7.56 0.05
C ARG A 95 11.05 -6.26 -0.56
N ILE A 96 11.66 -5.35 0.21
CA ILE A 96 12.50 -4.35 -0.44
C ILE A 96 13.80 -5.05 -0.81
N LYS A 97 13.90 -5.45 -2.08
CA LYS A 97 15.12 -6.03 -2.63
C LYS A 97 16.04 -4.90 -3.02
N TYR A 98 17.13 -4.72 -2.28
CA TYR A 98 18.19 -3.79 -2.62
C TYR A 98 19.07 -4.42 -3.69
N LEU A 99 19.20 -3.74 -4.82
CA LEU A 99 20.01 -4.16 -5.95
C LEU A 99 20.91 -2.99 -6.36
N SER A 100 22.09 -3.29 -6.90
CA SER A 100 22.99 -2.30 -7.46
C SER A 100 22.94 -2.36 -8.99
N GLY A 101 22.72 -1.21 -9.63
CA GLY A 101 22.60 -1.10 -11.08
C GLY A 101 21.93 0.22 -11.48
N ASP A 102 21.65 0.38 -12.78
CA ASP A 102 20.86 1.51 -13.27
C ASP A 102 19.37 1.16 -13.23
N ALA A 103 18.59 1.90 -12.44
CA ALA A 103 17.16 1.64 -12.28
C ALA A 103 16.34 1.93 -13.55
N VAL A 104 16.91 2.58 -14.57
CA VAL A 104 16.26 2.75 -15.89
C VAL A 104 16.29 1.48 -16.74
N GLU A 105 17.01 0.45 -16.29
CA GLU A 105 17.09 -0.89 -16.89
C GLU A 105 16.26 -1.90 -16.08
N PRO A 106 14.97 -2.14 -16.44
CA PRO A 106 14.14 -3.10 -15.73
C PRO A 106 14.71 -4.51 -15.83
N LEU A 107 14.75 -5.21 -14.70
CA LEU A 107 15.16 -6.62 -14.66
C LEU A 107 14.06 -7.57 -15.16
N LYS A 108 12.83 -7.07 -15.30
CA LYS A 108 11.64 -7.83 -15.70
C LYS A 108 10.71 -6.98 -16.56
N LYS A 109 9.89 -7.65 -17.35
CA LYS A 109 8.73 -7.05 -18.03
C LYS A 109 7.67 -6.61 -17.03
N SER A 110 6.72 -5.80 -17.47
CA SER A 110 5.61 -5.30 -16.65
C SER A 110 6.12 -4.56 -15.40
N THR A 111 7.02 -3.60 -15.62
CA THR A 111 7.71 -2.87 -14.55
C THR A 111 7.27 -1.40 -14.51
N VAL A 112 7.04 -0.89 -13.31
CA VAL A 112 6.91 0.55 -13.04
C VAL A 112 8.21 1.06 -12.43
N ILE A 113 8.83 2.04 -13.07
CA ILE A 113 9.96 2.78 -12.50
C ILE A 113 9.40 4.05 -11.85
N ALA A 114 9.34 4.04 -10.52
CA ALA A 114 8.90 5.19 -9.73
C ALA A 114 10.08 6.09 -9.37
N HIS A 115 9.91 7.41 -9.53
CA HIS A 115 10.91 8.40 -9.12
C HIS A 115 10.25 9.71 -8.69
N ILE A 116 11.00 10.50 -7.94
CA ILE A 116 10.54 11.78 -7.40
C ILE A 116 10.87 12.90 -8.39
N VAL A 117 9.85 13.65 -8.80
CA VAL A 117 9.98 14.89 -9.54
C VAL A 117 9.73 16.08 -8.61
N ASN A 118 9.91 17.29 -9.13
CA ASN A 118 9.55 18.51 -8.41
C ASN A 118 8.26 19.08 -8.98
N ASN A 119 7.61 19.96 -8.24
CA ASN A 119 6.46 20.72 -8.73
C ASN A 119 6.87 22.06 -9.39
N LYS A 120 8.10 22.16 -9.93
CA LYS A 120 8.65 23.42 -10.48
C LYS A 120 9.00 23.35 -11.97
N GLY A 121 8.63 22.27 -12.65
CA GLY A 121 8.95 22.06 -14.06
C GLY A 121 10.45 21.93 -14.35
N LYS A 122 11.29 21.67 -13.33
CA LYS A 122 12.73 21.52 -13.52
C LYS A 122 13.09 20.06 -13.79
N TRP A 123 13.92 19.83 -14.81
CA TRP A 123 14.34 18.50 -15.22
C TRP A 123 15.73 18.55 -15.85
N GLY A 124 16.78 18.38 -15.03
CA GLY A 124 18.15 18.57 -15.52
C GLY A 124 19.28 18.04 -14.63
N LYS A 125 19.01 17.31 -13.55
CA LYS A 125 20.05 16.76 -12.67
C LYS A 125 19.59 15.50 -11.96
N GLY A 126 20.50 14.53 -11.82
CA GLY A 126 20.25 13.27 -11.12
C GLY A 126 19.60 12.21 -12.01
N PHE A 127 18.79 11.35 -11.41
CA PHE A 127 18.17 10.18 -12.07
C PHE A 127 17.43 10.52 -13.36
N VAL A 128 16.78 11.68 -13.39
CA VAL A 128 16.00 12.19 -14.53
C VAL A 128 16.80 12.30 -15.83
N LEU A 129 18.14 12.45 -15.76
CA LEU A 129 19.02 12.50 -16.92
C LEU A 129 19.16 11.12 -17.57
N SER A 130 19.55 10.10 -16.79
CA SER A 130 19.60 8.70 -17.25
C SER A 130 18.24 8.26 -17.80
N LEU A 131 17.17 8.62 -17.08
CA LEU A 131 15.81 8.30 -17.48
C LEU A 131 15.42 8.91 -18.83
N SER A 132 15.81 10.16 -19.10
CA SER A 132 15.48 10.85 -20.36
C SER A 132 16.29 10.38 -21.54
N ASN A 133 17.52 9.93 -21.30
CA ASN A 133 18.37 9.36 -22.35
C ASN A 133 17.72 8.11 -22.94
N LYS A 134 17.06 7.31 -22.10
CA LYS A 134 16.38 6.09 -22.52
C LYS A 134 14.91 6.29 -22.88
N TYR A 135 14.16 7.03 -22.05
CA TYR A 135 12.72 7.22 -22.17
C TYR A 135 12.37 8.71 -22.25
N PRO A 136 12.63 9.38 -23.39
CA PRO A 136 12.37 10.82 -23.55
C PRO A 136 10.89 11.20 -23.38
N ALA A 137 9.98 10.25 -23.58
CA ALA A 137 8.54 10.44 -23.38
C ALA A 137 8.17 10.85 -21.95
N ALA A 138 8.89 10.33 -20.94
CA ALA A 138 8.63 10.66 -19.53
C ALA A 138 8.86 12.15 -19.25
N LYS A 139 9.97 12.71 -19.74
CA LYS A 139 10.27 14.15 -19.65
C LYS A 139 9.23 14.99 -20.39
N LYS A 140 8.82 14.54 -21.58
CA LYS A 140 7.81 15.24 -22.39
C LYS A 140 6.47 15.32 -21.67
N SER A 141 6.02 14.23 -21.06
CA SER A 141 4.79 14.18 -20.27
C SER A 141 4.87 15.16 -19.09
N TYR A 142 5.90 15.03 -18.25
CA TYR A 142 6.10 15.92 -17.10
C TYR A 142 6.12 17.40 -17.48
N LEU A 143 6.89 17.79 -18.50
CA LEU A 143 6.96 19.19 -18.94
C LEU A 143 5.65 19.69 -19.58
N SER A 144 4.82 18.80 -20.11
CA SER A 144 3.52 19.18 -20.66
C SER A 144 2.53 19.62 -19.58
N CYS A 145 2.64 19.07 -18.36
CA CYS A 145 1.83 19.47 -17.21
C CYS A 145 2.12 20.91 -16.74
N PHE A 146 3.23 21.51 -17.15
CA PHE A 146 3.60 22.91 -16.82
C PHE A 146 3.33 23.89 -17.98
N LYS A 147 2.65 23.44 -19.04
CA LYS A 147 2.15 24.33 -20.09
C LYS A 147 0.83 24.97 -19.63
N GLU A 148 0.48 26.11 -20.23
CA GLU A 148 -0.84 26.75 -20.05
C GLU A 148 -1.19 27.13 -18.59
N ASN A 149 -0.19 27.50 -17.78
CA ASN A 149 -0.34 27.83 -16.35
C ASN A 149 -0.89 26.69 -15.48
N ASN A 150 -0.80 25.45 -15.94
CA ASN A 150 -1.11 24.30 -15.11
C ASN A 150 0.09 23.96 -14.21
N PHE A 151 -0.18 23.60 -12.95
CA PHE A 151 0.84 23.21 -11.99
C PHE A 151 0.32 21.98 -11.24
N PRO A 152 0.95 20.80 -11.40
CA PRO A 152 0.54 19.62 -10.67
C PRO A 152 0.71 19.83 -9.16
N GLU A 153 -0.32 19.45 -8.41
CA GLU A 153 -0.28 19.44 -6.95
C GLU A 153 0.69 18.37 -6.42
N LEU A 154 1.22 18.57 -5.22
CA LEU A 154 2.09 17.57 -4.58
C LEU A 154 1.30 16.30 -4.29
N GLY A 155 1.91 15.14 -4.58
CA GLY A 155 1.29 13.83 -4.40
C GLY A 155 0.54 13.30 -5.63
N VAL A 156 0.40 14.11 -6.68
CA VAL A 156 -0.09 13.64 -7.99
C VAL A 156 0.97 12.78 -8.67
N VAL A 157 0.53 11.65 -9.25
CA VAL A 157 1.40 10.76 -10.01
C VAL A 157 0.98 10.70 -11.47
N ASP A 158 1.91 10.98 -12.38
CA ASP A 158 1.74 10.81 -13.82
C ASP A 158 2.39 9.49 -14.29
N PHE A 159 1.56 8.57 -14.80
CA PHE A 159 2.01 7.28 -15.33
C PHE A 159 2.18 7.33 -16.84
N VAL A 160 3.42 7.22 -17.30
CA VAL A 160 3.78 7.29 -18.72
C VAL A 160 4.20 5.92 -19.20
N MET A 161 3.46 5.33 -20.14
CA MET A 161 3.88 4.10 -20.82
C MET A 161 5.02 4.41 -21.79
N VAL A 162 6.18 3.81 -21.58
CA VAL A 162 7.40 4.08 -22.36
C VAL A 162 7.85 2.90 -23.22
N ASP A 163 7.34 1.71 -22.92
CA ASP A 163 7.50 0.52 -23.76
C ASP A 163 6.22 -0.33 -23.68
N ALA A 164 5.50 -0.46 -24.80
CA ALA A 164 4.26 -1.23 -24.85
C ALA A 164 4.50 -2.75 -24.94
N GLN A 165 5.62 -3.18 -25.53
CA GLN A 165 5.94 -4.60 -25.70
C GLN A 165 6.36 -5.21 -24.37
N GLU A 166 7.26 -4.53 -23.67
CA GLU A 166 7.77 -4.94 -22.37
C GLU A 166 6.90 -4.45 -21.21
N LYS A 167 5.86 -3.64 -21.50
CA LYS A 167 4.91 -3.06 -20.53
C LYS A 167 5.63 -2.26 -19.44
N ILE A 168 6.53 -1.36 -19.85
CA ILE A 168 7.30 -0.50 -18.94
C ILE A 168 6.60 0.84 -18.80
N PHE A 169 6.43 1.26 -17.54
CA PHE A 169 5.84 2.54 -17.18
C PHE A 169 6.81 3.35 -16.31
N ILE A 170 6.78 4.66 -16.48
CA ILE A 170 7.44 5.61 -15.57
C ILE A 170 6.36 6.28 -14.74
N ALA A 171 6.56 6.35 -13.43
CA ALA A 171 5.70 7.12 -12.52
C ALA A 171 6.44 8.38 -12.08
N ASN A 172 6.04 9.53 -12.64
CA ASN A 172 6.52 10.84 -12.19
C ASN A 172 5.71 11.25 -10.95
N MET A 173 6.32 11.25 -9.76
CA MET A 173 5.66 11.50 -8.46
C MET A 173 6.10 12.79 -7.78
#